data_AF-A0A7S3IQV9-F1
#
_entry.id   AF-A0A7S3IQV9-F1
#
_cell.length_a   1.000
_cell.length_b   1.000
_cell.length_c   1.000
_cell.angle_alpha   90.00
_cell.angle_beta   90.00
_cell.angle_gamma   90.00
#
_symmetry.space_group_name_H-M   'P 1'
#
loop_
_entity.id
_entity.type
_entity.pdbx_description
1 polymer ?
#
loop_
_entity_poly.entity_id
_entity_poly.type
_entity_poly.pdbx_seq_one_letter_code
_entity_poly.pdbx_strand_id
1 'polypeptide(L)'
;KHLIATLLLATIDSVLAWNSEGHLLAARIAYDILQKENPQALQAANKMLSYYSDEITKEHEKDFPFVECITLADDNKRRGGGWQSNWHFDDMPFIGDGSAASKLHITYRALNISTALPALYEFLKFGNANSAPVATVMKHTGSLNEAKSLALRLFMHYVGDVHQPLHCSDRYTAEFPDGDKGGNLFALKYHYRANELHAVWDNAIYQFYNNPKRPFTQETWQQFGQVADQLDGS
;
A
#
# COMPACT_ATOMS: atom_id res chain seq x y z
N LYS A 1 49.04 2.02 -4.33
CA LYS A 1 48.36 0.82 -3.77
C LYS A 1 47.95 1.21 -2.35
N HIS A 2 46.72 1.49 -1.93
CA HIS A 2 45.36 1.29 -2.46
C HIS A 2 44.49 2.43 -1.89
N LEU A 3 43.63 3.06 -2.71
CA LEU A 3 42.46 3.77 -2.19
C LEU A 3 41.32 2.75 -2.14
N ILE A 4 40.82 2.47 -0.96
CA ILE A 4 39.59 1.70 -0.75
C ILE A 4 38.44 2.69 -0.97
N ALA A 5 37.76 2.56 -2.10
CA ALA A 5 36.48 3.22 -2.35
C ALA A 5 35.41 2.42 -1.60
N THR A 6 34.89 2.99 -0.52
CA THR A 6 33.71 2.45 0.17
C THR A 6 32.48 2.72 -0.70
N LEU A 7 32.00 1.68 -1.37
CA LEU A 7 30.74 1.69 -2.10
C LEU A 7 29.60 1.68 -1.06
N LEU A 8 28.96 2.83 -0.82
CA LEU A 8 27.67 2.86 -0.13
C LEU A 8 26.62 2.27 -1.07
N LEU A 9 26.32 0.98 -0.88
CA LEU A 9 25.09 0.38 -1.37
C LEU A 9 23.92 1.01 -0.62
N ALA A 10 23.34 2.06 -1.19
CA ALA A 10 22.02 2.51 -0.78
C ALA A 10 21.03 1.42 -1.16
N THR A 11 20.58 0.64 -0.17
CA THR A 11 19.39 -0.19 -0.31
C THR A 11 18.24 0.77 -0.55
N ILE A 12 17.70 0.79 -1.76
CA ILE A 12 16.44 1.45 -2.05
C ILE A 12 15.40 0.65 -1.27
N ASP A 13 15.03 1.15 -0.09
CA ASP A 13 13.93 0.56 0.63
C ASP A 13 12.67 0.72 -0.20
N SER A 14 11.97 -0.39 -0.37
CA SER A 14 10.76 -0.46 -1.18
C SER A 14 9.73 0.43 -0.52
N VAL A 15 9.41 1.50 -1.21
CA VAL A 15 8.38 2.48 -0.91
C VAL A 15 7.05 1.74 -0.70
N LEU A 16 6.45 2.05 0.44
CA LEU A 16 5.11 1.64 0.84
C LEU A 16 4.21 2.79 0.39
N ALA A 17 2.98 2.54 -0.07
CA ALA A 17 2.01 3.64 -0.01
C ALA A 17 1.78 4.05 1.43
N TRP A 18 0.95 5.07 1.71
CA TRP A 18 0.63 5.61 3.04
C TRP A 18 1.24 4.76 4.13
N ASN A 19 2.26 5.21 4.86
CA ASN A 19 3.00 4.29 5.70
C ASN A 19 2.08 3.41 6.59
N SER A 20 2.62 2.36 7.20
CA SER A 20 1.80 1.44 8.01
C SER A 20 0.79 2.13 8.95
N GLU A 21 1.14 3.26 9.57
CA GLU A 21 0.22 4.04 10.42
C GLU A 21 -0.95 4.66 9.63
N GLY A 22 -0.70 5.29 8.49
CA GLY A 22 -1.73 5.87 7.63
C GLY A 22 -2.75 4.83 7.14
N HIS A 23 -2.29 3.69 6.64
CA HIS A 23 -3.18 2.58 6.24
C HIS A 23 -4.03 2.05 7.40
N LEU A 24 -3.41 1.85 8.56
CA LEU A 24 -4.10 1.36 9.76
C LEU A 24 -5.17 2.34 10.24
N LEU A 25 -4.90 3.64 10.16
CA LEU A 25 -5.85 4.67 10.55
C LEU A 25 -7.05 4.75 9.58
N ALA A 26 -6.79 4.71 8.27
CA ALA A 26 -7.85 4.65 7.26
C ALA A 26 -8.73 3.39 7.44
N ALA A 27 -8.11 2.23 7.66
CA ALA A 27 -8.83 0.99 7.93
C ALA A 27 -9.61 1.06 9.25
N ARG A 28 -9.11 1.78 10.26
CA ARG A 28 -9.82 1.98 11.52
C ARG A 28 -11.07 2.85 11.35
N ILE A 29 -10.98 3.95 10.62
CA ILE A 29 -12.16 4.78 10.29
C ILE A 29 -13.20 3.94 9.56
N ALA A 30 -12.78 3.17 8.55
CA ALA A 30 -13.67 2.26 7.83
C ALA A 30 -14.31 1.20 8.75
N TYR A 31 -13.55 0.66 9.71
CA TYR A 31 -14.07 -0.26 10.71
C TYR A 31 -15.17 0.39 11.55
N ASP A 32 -14.94 1.59 12.08
CA ASP A 32 -15.89 2.27 12.98
C ASP A 32 -17.19 2.62 12.23
N ILE A 33 -17.08 3.11 10.98
CA ILE A 33 -18.23 3.35 10.09
C ILE A 33 -19.00 2.05 9.85
N LEU A 34 -18.33 0.96 9.46
CA LEU A 34 -19.01 -0.31 9.20
C LEU A 34 -19.61 -0.90 10.47
N GLN A 35 -18.94 -0.80 11.61
CA GLN A 35 -19.44 -1.30 12.88
C GLN A 35 -20.75 -0.60 13.28
N LYS A 36 -20.86 0.71 12.99
CA LYS A 36 -22.03 1.54 13.27
C LYS A 36 -23.14 1.35 12.23
N GLU A 37 -22.79 1.37 10.94
CA GLU A 37 -23.76 1.49 9.84
C GLU A 37 -24.08 0.16 9.16
N ASN A 38 -23.13 -0.79 9.14
CA ASN A 38 -23.31 -2.08 8.47
C ASN A 38 -22.48 -3.21 9.12
N PRO A 39 -22.83 -3.62 10.36
CA PRO A 39 -22.06 -4.63 11.10
C PRO A 39 -22.06 -6.01 10.40
N GLN A 40 -23.06 -6.30 9.56
CA GLN A 40 -23.10 -7.52 8.76
C GLN A 40 -22.00 -7.55 7.70
N ALA A 41 -21.73 -6.41 7.05
CA ALA A 41 -20.61 -6.30 6.10
C ALA A 41 -19.26 -6.48 6.81
N LEU A 42 -19.07 -5.87 7.98
CA LEU A 42 -17.87 -6.06 8.80
C LEU A 42 -17.68 -7.54 9.20
N GLN A 43 -18.75 -8.20 9.65
CA GLN A 43 -18.70 -9.63 9.98
C GLN A 43 -18.36 -10.49 8.75
N ALA A 44 -18.94 -10.18 7.60
CA ALA A 44 -18.66 -10.88 6.35
C ALA A 44 -17.20 -10.69 5.90
N ALA A 45 -16.65 -9.49 6.05
CA ALA A 45 -15.25 -9.20 5.77
C ALA A 45 -14.33 -10.01 6.70
N ASN A 46 -14.56 -9.96 8.02
CA ASN A 46 -13.77 -10.75 8.99
C ASN A 46 -13.83 -12.26 8.72
N LYS A 47 -15.01 -12.78 8.37
CA LYS A 47 -15.17 -14.19 7.96
C LYS A 47 -14.39 -14.49 6.67
N MET A 48 -14.36 -13.57 5.70
CA MET A 48 -13.58 -13.75 4.48
C MET A 48 -12.08 -13.74 4.78
N LEU A 49 -11.62 -12.84 5.66
CA LEU A 49 -10.22 -12.73 6.06
C LEU A 49 -9.72 -14.01 6.76
N SER A 50 -10.58 -14.77 7.44
CA SER A 50 -10.16 -16.00 8.14
C SER A 50 -9.78 -17.17 7.23
N TYR A 51 -10.04 -17.11 5.91
CA TYR A 51 -9.77 -18.23 5.00
C TYR A 51 -8.30 -18.34 4.58
N TYR A 52 -7.57 -17.23 4.48
CA TYR A 52 -6.15 -17.24 4.14
C TYR A 52 -5.32 -17.02 5.40
N SER A 53 -4.27 -17.83 5.57
CA SER A 53 -3.32 -17.71 6.66
C SER A 53 -1.93 -18.19 6.23
N ASP A 54 -0.94 -17.40 6.59
CA ASP A 54 0.49 -17.61 6.41
C ASP A 54 1.23 -17.21 7.71
N GLU A 55 2.55 -17.07 7.67
CA GLU A 55 3.30 -16.63 8.85
C GLU A 55 3.04 -15.16 9.21
N ILE A 56 2.88 -14.28 8.22
CA ILE A 56 2.73 -12.82 8.43
C ILE A 56 1.37 -12.52 9.05
N THR A 57 0.30 -13.09 8.50
CA THR A 57 -1.06 -12.96 9.04
C THR A 57 -1.14 -13.50 10.46
N LYS A 58 -0.47 -14.62 10.79
CA LYS A 58 -0.41 -15.12 12.19
C LYS A 58 0.37 -14.20 13.12
N GLU A 59 1.37 -13.52 12.58
CA GLU A 59 2.22 -12.58 13.31
C GLU A 59 1.48 -11.27 13.59
N HIS A 60 0.71 -10.75 12.62
CA HIS A 60 0.17 -9.39 12.66
C HIS A 60 -1.35 -9.28 12.83
N GLU A 61 -2.14 -10.33 12.56
CA GLU A 61 -3.62 -10.29 12.62
C GLU A 61 -4.15 -11.14 13.79
N LYS A 62 -4.93 -10.52 14.69
CA LYS A 62 -5.59 -11.19 15.83
C LYS A 62 -6.98 -10.62 16.13
N ASP A 63 -7.05 -9.64 17.02
CA ASP A 63 -8.29 -9.18 17.64
C ASP A 63 -9.05 -8.23 16.71
N PHE A 64 -8.34 -7.59 15.77
CA PHE A 64 -8.90 -6.61 14.84
C PHE A 64 -8.48 -6.91 13.40
N PRO A 65 -8.76 -8.12 12.86
CA PRO A 65 -8.18 -8.57 11.60
C PRO A 65 -8.56 -7.68 10.41
N PHE A 66 -9.75 -7.06 10.42
CA PHE A 66 -10.14 -6.07 9.40
C PHE A 66 -9.19 -4.87 9.32
N VAL A 67 -8.71 -4.38 10.47
CA VAL A 67 -7.79 -3.24 10.52
C VAL A 67 -6.36 -3.72 10.32
N GLU A 68 -5.97 -4.78 11.01
CA GLU A 68 -4.59 -5.28 11.04
C GLU A 68 -4.13 -5.85 9.70
N CYS A 69 -5.04 -6.41 8.89
CA CYS A 69 -4.68 -7.01 7.61
C CYS A 69 -4.24 -5.99 6.54
N ILE A 70 -4.55 -4.70 6.75
CA ILE A 70 -4.39 -3.66 5.74
C ILE A 70 -2.96 -3.53 5.24
N THR A 71 -1.95 -3.96 6.01
CA THR A 71 -0.53 -3.83 5.64
C THR A 71 0.08 -5.07 5.03
N LEU A 72 -0.71 -6.14 4.82
CA LEU A 72 -0.17 -7.41 4.32
C LEU A 72 0.57 -7.24 2.97
N ALA A 73 0.03 -6.41 2.06
CA ALA A 73 0.61 -6.20 0.73
C ALA A 73 2.05 -5.68 0.80
N ASP A 74 2.34 -4.85 1.79
CA ASP A 74 3.66 -4.31 2.11
C ASP A 74 4.53 -5.30 2.89
N ASP A 75 4.00 -5.84 3.98
CA ASP A 75 4.72 -6.76 4.87
C ASP A 75 5.23 -8.00 4.11
N ASN A 76 4.46 -8.45 3.11
CA ASN A 76 4.79 -9.61 2.29
C ASN A 76 5.71 -9.30 1.10
N LYS A 77 5.91 -8.02 0.72
CA LYS A 77 6.67 -7.64 -0.49
C LYS A 77 8.06 -8.28 -0.57
N ARG A 78 8.74 -8.42 0.58
CA ARG A 78 10.07 -9.06 0.72
C ARG A 78 10.04 -10.50 1.24
N ARG A 79 8.85 -11.05 1.51
CA ARG A 79 8.63 -12.39 2.10
C ARG A 79 7.88 -13.35 1.16
N GLY A 80 7.92 -13.10 -0.15
CA GLY A 80 7.29 -13.92 -1.19
C GLY A 80 6.18 -13.22 -1.97
N GLY A 81 5.73 -12.06 -1.50
CA GLY A 81 4.75 -11.18 -2.14
C GLY A 81 5.32 -10.23 -3.20
N GLY A 82 6.54 -10.45 -3.72
CA GLY A 82 7.16 -9.51 -4.67
C GLY A 82 6.41 -9.35 -6.00
N TRP A 83 5.58 -10.34 -6.37
CA TRP A 83 4.80 -10.37 -7.60
C TRP A 83 3.75 -9.26 -7.72
N GLN A 84 3.31 -8.68 -6.60
CA GLN A 84 2.36 -7.57 -6.57
C GLN A 84 3.01 -6.19 -6.45
N SER A 85 4.34 -6.09 -6.49
CA SER A 85 5.06 -4.82 -6.28
C SER A 85 4.61 -3.69 -7.21
N ASN A 86 4.24 -4.01 -8.46
CA ASN A 86 3.77 -3.02 -9.42
C ASN A 86 2.31 -2.58 -9.18
N TRP A 87 1.55 -3.29 -8.35
CA TRP A 87 0.13 -3.01 -8.11
C TRP A 87 -0.10 -1.96 -7.03
N HIS A 88 0.97 -1.46 -6.41
CA HIS A 88 0.95 -0.43 -5.38
C HIS A 88 0.77 0.98 -5.96
N PHE A 89 1.06 1.20 -7.24
CA PHE A 89 1.10 2.53 -7.82
C PHE A 89 0.72 2.51 -9.30
N ASP A 90 0.38 3.68 -9.83
CA ASP A 90 0.33 3.98 -11.25
C ASP A 90 1.10 5.28 -11.48
N ASP A 91 2.36 5.14 -11.90
CA ASP A 91 3.30 6.23 -12.14
C ASP A 91 2.87 7.05 -13.39
N MET A 92 1.78 7.83 -13.30
CA MET A 92 1.29 8.57 -14.45
C MET A 92 2.29 9.67 -14.82
N PRO A 93 2.88 9.62 -16.03
CA PRO A 93 3.99 10.49 -16.36
C PRO A 93 3.52 11.92 -16.60
N PHE A 94 4.23 12.90 -16.04
CA PHE A 94 4.10 14.30 -16.43
C PHE A 94 5.47 14.95 -16.66
N ILE A 95 5.54 15.85 -17.64
CA ILE A 95 6.79 16.54 -18.00
C ILE A 95 6.85 17.86 -17.22
N GLY A 96 7.81 17.96 -16.30
CA GLY A 96 7.89 19.05 -15.33
C GLY A 96 8.74 20.26 -15.73
N ASP A 97 9.46 20.19 -16.84
CA ASP A 97 10.44 21.23 -17.25
C ASP A 97 10.33 21.65 -18.74
N GLY A 98 9.30 21.17 -19.44
CA GLY A 98 9.12 21.42 -20.87
C GLY A 98 10.03 20.59 -21.80
N SER A 99 10.71 19.58 -21.28
CA SER A 99 11.49 18.63 -22.10
C SER A 99 10.64 17.97 -23.18
N ALA A 100 11.24 17.70 -24.34
CA ALA A 100 10.56 16.94 -25.38
C ALA A 100 10.37 15.48 -24.93
N ALA A 101 9.15 14.96 -25.01
CA ALA A 101 8.82 13.58 -24.64
C ALA A 101 9.73 12.54 -25.32
N SER A 102 10.19 12.82 -26.56
CA SER A 102 11.10 11.95 -27.31
C SER A 102 12.50 11.82 -26.71
N LYS A 103 12.88 12.67 -25.75
CA LYS A 103 14.16 12.62 -25.03
C LYS A 103 14.03 11.97 -23.64
N LEU A 104 12.82 11.53 -23.27
CA LEU A 104 12.50 10.96 -21.98
C LEU A 104 12.17 9.47 -22.17
N HIS A 105 12.58 8.65 -21.22
CA HIS A 105 12.31 7.20 -21.21
C HIS A 105 10.97 6.92 -20.52
N ILE A 106 9.89 7.55 -21.01
CA ILE A 106 8.57 7.38 -20.41
C ILE A 106 8.14 5.92 -20.55
N THR A 107 7.86 5.27 -19.41
CA THR A 107 7.39 3.88 -19.37
C THR A 107 5.96 3.80 -18.85
N TYR A 108 5.21 2.82 -19.35
CA TYR A 108 3.88 2.49 -18.85
C TYR A 108 3.87 1.02 -18.42
N ARG A 109 3.34 0.75 -17.22
CA ARG A 109 3.24 -0.61 -16.69
C ARG A 109 1.86 -1.17 -17.01
N ALA A 110 1.82 -2.26 -17.78
CA ALA A 110 0.56 -2.91 -18.16
C ALA A 110 -0.20 -3.52 -16.98
N LEU A 111 0.51 -3.90 -15.90
CA LEU A 111 -0.07 -4.33 -14.63
C LEU A 111 0.36 -3.34 -13.55
N ASN A 112 -0.58 -2.51 -13.16
CA ASN A 112 -0.45 -1.44 -12.16
C ASN A 112 -1.70 -1.41 -11.26
N ILE A 113 -1.76 -0.48 -10.31
CA ILE A 113 -2.92 -0.35 -9.42
C ILE A 113 -4.24 -0.10 -10.18
N SER A 114 -4.19 0.69 -11.26
CA SER A 114 -5.34 1.00 -12.14
C SER A 114 -5.92 -0.22 -12.85
N THR A 115 -5.17 -1.32 -12.95
CA THR A 115 -5.66 -2.60 -13.48
C THR A 115 -5.96 -3.61 -12.37
N ALA A 116 -5.18 -3.63 -11.29
CA ALA A 116 -5.32 -4.57 -10.20
C ALA A 116 -6.56 -4.26 -9.34
N LEU A 117 -6.74 -3.01 -8.92
CA LEU A 117 -7.83 -2.59 -8.05
C LEU A 117 -9.22 -2.91 -8.62
N PRO A 118 -9.58 -2.51 -9.86
CA PRO A 118 -10.88 -2.86 -10.43
C PRO A 118 -11.03 -4.37 -10.66
N ALA A 119 -9.95 -5.07 -11.03
CA ALA A 119 -9.99 -6.52 -11.20
C ALA A 119 -10.31 -7.26 -9.88
N LEU A 120 -9.72 -6.82 -8.77
CA LEU A 120 -9.99 -7.36 -7.44
C LEU A 120 -11.42 -7.02 -6.99
N TYR A 121 -11.89 -5.79 -7.25
CA TYR A 121 -13.28 -5.40 -6.99
C TYR A 121 -14.27 -6.31 -7.73
N GLU A 122 -14.09 -6.50 -9.04
CA GLU A 122 -14.96 -7.36 -9.86
C GLU A 122 -14.96 -8.81 -9.37
N PHE A 123 -13.80 -9.31 -8.94
CA PHE A 123 -13.68 -10.65 -8.36
C PHE A 123 -14.40 -10.79 -7.02
N LEU A 124 -14.22 -9.82 -6.11
CA LEU A 124 -14.85 -9.84 -4.79
C LEU A 124 -16.36 -9.65 -4.90
N LYS A 125 -16.83 -8.74 -5.76
CA LYS A 125 -18.23 -8.36 -5.91
C LYS A 125 -19.03 -9.36 -6.74
N PHE A 126 -18.50 -9.79 -7.87
CA PHE A 126 -19.23 -10.58 -8.87
C PHE A 126 -18.65 -11.98 -9.09
N GLY A 127 -17.50 -12.30 -8.47
CA GLY A 127 -16.83 -13.58 -8.68
C GLY A 127 -16.11 -13.68 -10.03
N ASN A 128 -15.90 -12.57 -10.73
CA ASN A 128 -15.21 -12.56 -12.02
C ASN A 128 -13.73 -12.91 -11.86
N ALA A 129 -13.33 -14.08 -12.34
CA ALA A 129 -11.95 -14.57 -12.24
C ALA A 129 -11.13 -14.37 -13.53
N ASN A 130 -11.67 -13.70 -14.54
CA ASN A 130 -11.09 -13.67 -15.90
C ASN A 130 -10.06 -12.54 -16.12
N SER A 131 -9.37 -12.10 -15.07
CA SER A 131 -8.38 -11.02 -15.15
C SER A 131 -6.99 -11.53 -14.75
N ALA A 132 -5.94 -10.92 -15.33
CA ALA A 132 -4.56 -11.27 -15.01
C ALA A 132 -4.20 -11.07 -13.51
N PRO A 133 -4.66 -10.01 -12.81
CA PRO A 133 -4.44 -9.88 -11.38
C PRO A 133 -5.08 -11.02 -10.58
N VAL A 134 -6.33 -11.38 -10.88
CA VAL A 134 -7.04 -12.45 -10.14
C VAL A 134 -6.42 -13.81 -10.42
N ALA A 135 -6.05 -14.10 -11.67
CA ALA A 135 -5.30 -15.30 -12.02
C ALA A 135 -3.95 -15.38 -11.27
N THR A 136 -3.31 -14.24 -11.00
CA THR A 136 -2.06 -14.17 -10.24
C THR A 136 -2.30 -14.40 -8.74
N VAL A 137 -3.37 -13.86 -8.16
CA VAL A 137 -3.79 -14.17 -6.79
C VAL A 137 -4.04 -15.66 -6.63
N MET A 138 -4.79 -16.26 -7.56
CA MET A 138 -5.11 -17.70 -7.52
C MET A 138 -3.87 -18.60 -7.54
N LYS A 139 -2.78 -18.20 -8.21
CA LYS A 139 -1.51 -18.94 -8.21
C LYS A 139 -0.81 -18.97 -6.85
N HIS A 140 -1.13 -18.03 -5.96
CA HIS A 140 -0.53 -17.89 -4.64
C HIS A 140 -1.46 -18.34 -3.50
N THR A 141 -2.52 -19.08 -3.83
CA THR A 141 -3.53 -19.58 -2.89
C THR A 141 -3.96 -20.99 -3.23
N GLY A 142 -4.37 -21.78 -2.23
CA GLY A 142 -4.79 -23.17 -2.42
C GLY A 142 -6.27 -23.36 -2.74
N SER A 143 -7.11 -22.34 -2.56
CA SER A 143 -8.56 -22.44 -2.78
C SER A 143 -9.18 -21.12 -3.22
N LEU A 144 -10.41 -21.16 -3.75
CA LEU A 144 -11.16 -19.96 -4.10
C LEU A 144 -11.43 -19.06 -2.88
N ASN A 145 -11.65 -19.66 -1.71
CA ASN A 145 -11.88 -18.90 -0.47
C ASN A 145 -10.59 -18.19 -0.03
N GLU A 146 -9.45 -18.86 -0.10
CA GLU A 146 -8.14 -18.25 0.12
C GLU A 146 -7.85 -17.13 -0.90
N ALA A 147 -8.16 -17.34 -2.18
CA ALA A 147 -8.02 -16.33 -3.22
C ALA A 147 -8.83 -15.06 -2.92
N LYS A 148 -10.10 -15.21 -2.49
CA LYS A 148 -10.92 -14.07 -2.07
C LYS A 148 -10.39 -13.38 -0.82
N SER A 149 -9.87 -14.16 0.12
CA SER A 149 -9.28 -13.64 1.37
C SER A 149 -8.01 -12.83 1.12
N LEU A 150 -7.11 -13.31 0.27
CA LEU A 150 -5.92 -12.57 -0.16
C LEU A 150 -6.32 -11.35 -1.00
N ALA A 151 -7.26 -11.52 -1.94
CA ALA A 151 -7.77 -10.43 -2.78
C ALA A 151 -8.39 -9.30 -1.95
N LEU A 152 -9.12 -9.60 -0.87
CA LEU A 152 -9.71 -8.59 0.01
C LEU A 152 -8.62 -7.75 0.70
N ARG A 153 -7.56 -8.38 1.21
CA ARG A 153 -6.42 -7.68 1.83
C ARG A 153 -5.72 -6.75 0.85
N LEU A 154 -5.43 -7.26 -0.35
CA LEU A 154 -4.82 -6.46 -1.42
C LEU A 154 -5.74 -5.31 -1.86
N PHE A 155 -7.03 -5.58 -2.05
CA PHE A 155 -8.01 -4.56 -2.42
C PHE A 155 -8.08 -3.44 -1.38
N MET A 156 -8.20 -3.78 -0.09
CA MET A 156 -8.27 -2.79 0.98
C MET A 156 -6.99 -1.95 1.05
N HIS A 157 -5.81 -2.57 0.92
CA HIS A 157 -4.54 -1.87 0.89
C HIS A 157 -4.48 -0.88 -0.27
N TYR A 158 -4.73 -1.35 -1.50
CA TYR A 158 -4.67 -0.53 -2.71
C TYR A 158 -5.71 0.59 -2.76
N VAL A 159 -6.86 0.45 -2.09
CA VAL A 159 -7.77 1.59 -1.89
C VAL A 159 -7.06 2.69 -1.10
N GLY A 160 -6.23 2.37 -0.11
CA GLY A 160 -5.36 3.34 0.55
C GLY A 160 -4.36 3.95 -0.45
N ASP A 161 -3.61 3.12 -1.17
CA ASP A 161 -2.53 3.57 -2.06
C ASP A 161 -3.00 4.59 -3.10
N VAL A 162 -4.16 4.35 -3.74
CA VAL A 162 -4.67 5.29 -4.77
C VAL A 162 -5.02 6.67 -4.21
N HIS A 163 -5.21 6.80 -2.90
CA HIS A 163 -5.42 8.09 -2.24
C HIS A 163 -4.10 8.80 -1.84
N GLN A 164 -2.94 8.14 -2.00
CA GLN A 164 -1.62 8.75 -1.84
C GLN A 164 -1.23 9.42 -3.18
N PRO A 165 -1.15 10.76 -3.28
CA PRO A 165 -0.96 11.44 -4.57
C PRO A 165 0.27 11.02 -5.39
N LEU A 166 1.39 10.75 -4.72
CA LEU A 166 2.65 10.32 -5.34
C LEU A 166 2.69 8.83 -5.70
N HIS A 167 1.67 8.05 -5.35
CA HIS A 167 1.43 6.72 -5.93
C HIS A 167 0.75 6.80 -7.30
N CYS A 168 0.37 8.00 -7.74
CA CYS A 168 -0.39 8.22 -8.97
C CYS A 168 0.35 9.13 -9.97
N SER A 169 1.60 9.49 -9.72
CA SER A 169 2.33 10.48 -10.54
C SER A 169 3.82 10.19 -10.59
N ASP A 170 4.46 10.43 -11.73
CA ASP A 170 5.91 10.34 -11.89
C ASP A 170 6.43 11.51 -12.73
N ARG A 171 7.39 12.26 -12.19
CA ARG A 171 7.87 13.50 -12.82
C ARG A 171 9.05 13.23 -13.73
N TYR A 172 8.89 13.55 -15.00
CA TYR A 172 9.96 13.45 -15.99
C TYR A 172 10.54 14.83 -16.31
N THR A 173 11.87 14.90 -16.35
CA THR A 173 12.64 16.09 -16.73
C THR A 173 13.94 15.70 -17.45
N ALA A 174 14.70 16.67 -17.94
CA ALA A 174 16.05 16.41 -18.41
C ALA A 174 16.99 15.86 -17.30
N GLU A 175 16.72 16.21 -16.04
CA GLU A 175 17.43 15.68 -14.86
C GLU A 175 16.99 14.25 -14.50
N PHE A 176 15.69 13.96 -14.67
CA PHE A 176 15.07 12.66 -14.40
C PHE A 176 14.43 12.09 -15.67
N PRO A 177 15.24 11.61 -16.63
CA PRO A 177 14.74 11.10 -17.91
C PRO A 177 13.95 9.78 -17.74
N ASP A 178 14.19 9.05 -16.66
CA ASP A 178 13.51 7.80 -16.29
C ASP A 178 12.39 8.00 -15.25
N GLY A 179 11.99 9.25 -15.00
CA GLY A 179 11.06 9.60 -13.92
C GLY A 179 11.76 9.81 -12.58
N ASP A 180 11.08 10.50 -11.66
CA ASP A 180 11.54 10.75 -10.29
C ASP A 180 11.05 9.68 -9.30
N LYS A 181 10.40 8.63 -9.82
CA LYS A 181 9.82 7.51 -9.07
C LYS A 181 8.77 7.99 -8.07
N GLY A 182 7.89 8.86 -8.53
CA GLY A 182 6.87 9.50 -7.70
C GLY A 182 7.47 10.30 -6.56
N GLY A 183 8.49 11.12 -6.85
CA GLY A 183 9.13 11.98 -5.85
C GLY A 183 10.20 11.31 -4.97
N ASN A 184 10.46 10.01 -5.12
CA ASN A 184 11.53 9.30 -4.38
C ASN A 184 12.93 9.86 -4.65
N LEU A 185 13.16 10.39 -5.86
CA LEU A 185 14.43 11.02 -6.21
C LEU A 185 14.50 12.50 -5.80
N PHE A 186 13.41 13.05 -5.25
CA PHE A 186 13.38 14.41 -4.73
C PHE A 186 13.88 14.42 -3.28
N ALA A 187 15.19 14.53 -3.10
CA ALA A 187 15.81 14.53 -1.78
C ALA A 187 15.41 15.75 -0.93
N LEU A 188 15.10 15.50 0.34
CA LEU A 188 14.79 16.48 1.37
C LEU A 188 15.74 16.31 2.56
N LYS A 189 15.78 17.30 3.45
CA LYS A 189 16.46 17.14 4.73
C LYS A 189 15.70 16.11 5.57
N TYR A 190 16.43 15.15 6.17
CA TYR A 190 15.83 14.15 7.04
C TYR A 190 15.02 14.81 8.18
N HIS A 191 13.74 14.44 8.29
CA HIS A 191 12.82 14.89 9.31
C HIS A 191 11.72 13.83 9.49
N TYR A 192 11.39 13.49 10.75
CA TYR A 192 10.35 12.51 11.10
C TYR A 192 10.31 11.27 10.18
N ARG A 193 11.46 10.60 10.06
CA ARG A 193 11.65 9.37 9.27
C ARG A 193 11.48 9.52 7.74
N ALA A 194 11.41 10.73 7.21
CA ALA A 194 11.42 11.01 5.77
C ALA A 194 12.60 11.91 5.38
N ASN A 195 13.24 11.60 4.27
CA ASN A 195 14.34 12.37 3.66
C ASN A 195 14.16 12.57 2.15
N GLU A 196 12.96 12.30 1.63
CA GLU A 196 12.57 12.52 0.25
C GLU A 196 11.06 12.80 0.19
N LEU A 197 10.58 13.40 -0.90
CA LEU A 197 9.22 13.94 -1.00
C LEU A 197 8.14 12.85 -0.85
N HIS A 198 8.34 11.68 -1.44
CA HIS A 198 7.44 10.54 -1.35
C HIS A 198 7.15 10.15 0.10
N ALA A 199 8.18 9.91 0.92
CA ALA A 199 8.02 9.56 2.33
C ALA A 199 7.36 10.67 3.15
N VAL A 200 7.47 11.95 2.74
CA VAL A 200 6.70 13.02 3.38
C VAL A 200 5.21 12.83 3.15
N TRP A 201 4.81 12.48 1.92
CA TRP A 201 3.42 12.18 1.60
C TRP A 201 2.94 10.89 2.26
N ASP A 202 3.75 9.83 2.27
CA ASP A 202 3.43 8.59 3.00
C ASP A 202 3.16 8.83 4.48
N ASN A 203 3.91 9.76 5.08
CA ASN A 203 3.77 10.13 6.48
C ASN A 203 2.67 11.16 6.73
N ALA A 204 1.78 11.41 5.76
CA ALA A 204 0.74 12.44 5.83
C ALA A 204 1.30 13.81 6.23
N ILE A 205 2.37 14.25 5.57
CA ILE A 205 3.09 15.49 5.90
C ILE A 205 3.59 15.43 7.36
N TYR A 206 4.27 14.32 7.68
CA TYR A 206 4.85 14.03 9.00
C TYR A 206 3.85 13.91 10.16
N GLN A 207 2.54 13.83 9.91
CA GLN A 207 1.56 13.66 10.97
C GLN A 207 1.51 12.23 11.49
N PHE A 208 1.73 11.26 10.60
CA PHE A 208 1.65 9.83 10.89
C PHE A 208 2.93 9.18 10.39
N TYR A 209 3.99 9.12 11.20
CA TYR A 209 5.31 8.61 10.81
C TYR A 209 5.75 7.38 11.62
N ASN A 210 4.88 6.84 12.47
CA ASN A 210 5.18 5.68 13.28
C ASN A 210 4.96 4.37 12.51
N ASN A 211 5.49 3.28 13.06
CA ASN A 211 5.13 1.94 12.63
C ASN A 211 4.55 1.21 13.87
N PRO A 212 3.24 1.37 14.16
CA PRO A 212 2.64 0.78 15.33
C PRO A 212 2.78 -0.75 15.28
N LYS A 213 3.13 -1.35 16.42
CA LYS A 213 3.28 -2.79 16.50
C LYS A 213 1.92 -3.46 16.27
N ARG A 214 1.90 -4.44 15.37
CA ARG A 214 0.80 -5.38 15.17
C ARG A 214 1.13 -6.74 15.80
N PRO A 215 0.13 -7.52 16.26
CA PRO A 215 -1.28 -7.17 16.33
C PRO A 215 -1.50 -6.06 17.36
N PHE A 216 -2.59 -5.31 17.22
CA PHE A 216 -2.90 -4.18 18.09
C PHE A 216 -3.13 -4.66 19.52
N THR A 217 -2.55 -3.92 20.47
CA THR A 217 -2.95 -4.05 21.86
C THR A 217 -4.26 -3.29 22.09
N GLN A 218 -4.96 -3.56 23.19
CA GLN A 218 -6.13 -2.78 23.58
C GLN A 218 -5.82 -1.28 23.74
N GLU A 219 -4.62 -0.94 24.22
CA GLU A 219 -4.16 0.44 24.35
C GLU A 219 -3.99 1.09 22.97
N THR A 220 -3.29 0.41 22.05
CA THR A 220 -3.12 0.87 20.66
C THR A 220 -4.46 1.04 19.96
N TRP A 221 -5.40 0.12 20.18
CA TRP A 221 -6.76 0.21 19.65
C TRP A 221 -7.48 1.47 20.17
N GLN A 222 -7.38 1.80 21.45
CA GLN A 222 -8.01 3.02 21.98
C GLN A 222 -7.36 4.30 21.43
N GLN A 223 -6.03 4.34 21.34
CA GLN A 223 -5.30 5.49 20.78
C GLN A 223 -5.69 5.75 19.33
N PHE A 224 -5.70 4.71 18.49
CA PHE A 224 -6.12 4.82 17.08
C PHE A 224 -7.59 5.24 16.95
N GLY A 225 -8.46 4.78 17.85
CA GLY A 225 -9.86 5.21 17.88
C GLY A 225 -10.00 6.71 18.13
N GLN A 226 -9.28 7.25 19.11
CA GLN A 226 -9.32 8.69 19.40
C GLN A 226 -8.84 9.54 18.23
N VAL A 227 -7.80 9.09 17.51
CA VAL A 227 -7.32 9.78 16.31
C VAL A 227 -8.33 9.67 15.17
N ALA A 228 -8.94 8.49 14.98
CA ALA A 228 -9.98 8.29 13.98
C ALA A 228 -11.19 9.20 14.20
N ASP A 229 -11.69 9.29 15.44
CA ASP A 229 -12.81 10.17 15.82
C ASP A 229 -12.51 11.64 15.48
N GLN A 230 -11.28 12.11 15.76
CA GLN A 230 -10.86 13.47 15.44
C GLN A 230 -10.83 13.77 13.93
N LEU A 231 -10.54 12.77 13.10
CA LEU A 231 -10.44 12.93 11.65
C LEU A 231 -11.80 12.79 10.93
N ASP A 232 -12.70 11.96 11.45
CA ASP A 232 -14.05 11.78 10.91
C ASP A 232 -14.96 12.99 11.23
N GLY A 233 -14.59 13.82 12.22
CA GLY A 233 -15.30 15.04 12.57
C GLY A 233 -16.66 14.79 13.23
N SER A 234 -16.85 13.60 13.83
CA SER A 234 -18.06 13.18 14.54
C SER A 234 -18.03 13.43 16.05
#